data_AF-A0A7Y3YT63-F1
#
_entry.id   AF-A0A7Y3YT63-F1
#
_cell.length_a   1.000
_cell.length_b   1.000
_cell.length_c   1.000
_cell.angle_alpha   90.00
_cell.angle_beta   90.00
_cell.angle_gamma   90.00
#
_symmetry.space_group_name_H-M   'P 1'
#
loop_
_entity.id
_entity.type
_entity.pdbx_description
1 polymer ?
#
loop_
_entity_poly.entity_id
_entity_poly.type
_entity_poly.pdbx_seq_one_letter_code
_entity_poly.pdbx_strand_id
1 'polypeptide(L)'
;MGFFSFKTADTKQSIFNTCTEKCRPVYMLQPNNEDPIYEPAYEGYGVFGGVDAYTWLAKHNLPTTVTNSYDDDELRTLGIKLAFGLDSFEYDNHLFIKENELDVLRQVNPALLEREFTQFQAFSDFIIVNGEEIRPNDLPSHLRTDLQLAPVKYPLKFSFRKGKQYSDYPASESCPYQGYFI
;
A
#
# COMPACT_ATOMS: atom_id res chain seq x y z
N MET A 1 1.46 -2.48 -17.75
CA MET A 1 1.27 -2.33 -16.29
C MET A 1 0.77 -3.66 -15.75
N GLY A 2 1.19 -4.06 -14.55
CA GLY A 2 0.74 -5.30 -13.90
C GLY A 2 -0.60 -5.12 -13.19
N PHE A 3 -1.17 -6.22 -12.69
CA PHE A 3 -2.41 -6.18 -11.89
C PHE A 3 -2.11 -6.09 -10.40
N PHE A 4 -2.96 -5.40 -9.67
CA PHE A 4 -3.07 -5.62 -8.23
C PHE A 4 -3.64 -7.01 -7.99
N SER A 5 -3.09 -7.68 -6.99
CA SER A 5 -3.59 -9.00 -6.63
C SER A 5 -3.44 -9.27 -5.16
N PHE A 6 -4.46 -9.95 -4.65
CA PHE A 6 -4.65 -10.22 -3.25
C PHE A 6 -4.94 -11.70 -3.07
N LYS A 7 -4.62 -12.22 -1.89
CA LYS A 7 -5.17 -13.46 -1.38
C LYS A 7 -6.31 -13.15 -0.44
N THR A 8 -7.33 -14.00 -0.40
CA THR A 8 -8.37 -13.90 0.63
C THR A 8 -7.77 -14.14 2.02
N ALA A 9 -8.23 -13.39 3.01
CA ALA A 9 -7.76 -13.46 4.39
C ALA A 9 -8.05 -14.81 5.05
N ASP A 10 -9.15 -15.47 4.66
CA ASP A 10 -9.64 -16.71 5.26
C ASP A 10 -9.00 -17.98 4.67
N THR A 11 -8.97 -18.10 3.35
CA THR A 11 -8.49 -19.31 2.66
C THR A 11 -7.11 -19.16 2.05
N LYS A 12 -6.53 -17.95 2.08
CA LYS A 12 -5.25 -17.61 1.44
C LYS A 12 -5.19 -17.94 -0.06
N GLN A 13 -6.35 -18.03 -0.70
CA GLN A 13 -6.48 -18.29 -2.13
C GLN A 13 -6.35 -16.99 -2.92
N SER A 14 -5.70 -17.04 -4.08
CA SER A 14 -5.58 -15.91 -5.01
C SER A 14 -6.95 -15.42 -5.48
N ILE A 15 -7.13 -14.11 -5.48
CA ILE A 15 -8.25 -13.43 -6.14
C ILE A 15 -7.84 -13.21 -7.59
N PHE A 16 -8.34 -14.08 -8.46
CA PHE A 16 -8.09 -14.01 -9.90
C PHE A 16 -8.93 -12.92 -10.55
N ASN A 17 -8.36 -12.24 -11.54
CA ASN A 17 -9.06 -11.20 -12.29
C ASN A 17 -9.80 -11.78 -13.52
N THR A 18 -10.59 -10.92 -14.16
CA THR A 18 -11.38 -11.22 -15.38
C THR A 18 -10.57 -11.64 -16.59
N CYS A 19 -9.25 -11.47 -16.59
CA CYS A 19 -8.37 -12.00 -17.65
C CYS A 19 -8.07 -13.50 -17.49
N THR A 20 -8.69 -14.17 -16.52
CA THR A 20 -8.59 -15.62 -16.31
C THR A 20 -9.97 -16.26 -16.22
N GLU A 21 -10.05 -17.54 -16.56
CA GLU A 21 -11.26 -18.35 -16.37
C GLU A 21 -11.55 -18.68 -14.90
N LYS A 22 -10.65 -18.30 -13.98
CA LYS A 22 -10.76 -18.56 -12.54
C LYS A 22 -11.39 -17.38 -11.77
N CYS A 23 -11.72 -16.29 -12.46
CA CYS A 23 -12.42 -15.15 -11.87
C CYS A 23 -13.72 -15.61 -11.22
N ARG A 24 -13.97 -15.16 -10.00
CA ARG A 24 -15.20 -15.47 -9.26
C ARG A 24 -15.52 -14.35 -8.27
N PRO A 25 -16.77 -14.26 -7.81
CA PRO A 25 -17.16 -13.19 -6.90
C PRO A 25 -16.39 -13.22 -5.59
N VAL A 26 -16.13 -12.03 -5.04
CA VAL A 26 -15.36 -11.84 -3.80
C VAL A 26 -15.96 -10.71 -2.97
N TYR A 27 -15.73 -10.76 -1.66
CA TYR A 27 -16.21 -9.77 -0.71
C TYR A 27 -15.01 -9.06 -0.07
N MET A 28 -14.96 -7.72 -0.18
CA MET A 28 -14.07 -6.90 0.63
C MET A 28 -14.74 -6.67 1.98
N LEU A 29 -14.12 -7.16 3.05
CA LEU A 29 -14.70 -7.08 4.40
C LEU A 29 -14.51 -5.68 4.96
N GLN A 30 -15.50 -5.19 5.72
CA GLN A 30 -15.47 -3.86 6.35
C GLN A 30 -15.49 -3.95 7.89
N PRO A 31 -14.73 -3.09 8.60
CA PRO A 31 -14.74 -3.04 10.07
C PRO A 31 -16.09 -2.53 10.59
N ASN A 32 -16.23 -2.46 11.92
CA ASN A 32 -17.40 -1.89 12.60
C ASN A 32 -18.75 -2.57 12.25
N ASN A 33 -18.72 -3.83 11.83
CA ASN A 33 -19.90 -4.60 11.41
C ASN A 33 -20.62 -4.04 10.18
N GLU A 34 -19.94 -3.23 9.37
CA GLU A 34 -20.47 -2.83 8.06
C GLU A 34 -20.54 -4.04 7.11
N ASP A 35 -21.52 -4.01 6.21
CA ASP A 35 -21.71 -5.08 5.24
C ASP A 35 -20.50 -5.20 4.30
N PRO A 36 -20.00 -6.41 4.00
CA PRO A 36 -18.92 -6.58 3.04
C PRO A 36 -19.29 -6.08 1.63
N ILE A 37 -18.35 -5.42 0.97
CA ILE A 37 -18.52 -4.94 -0.41
C ILE A 37 -18.40 -6.12 -1.37
N TYR A 38 -19.46 -6.37 -2.13
CA TYR A 38 -19.51 -7.44 -3.12
C TYR A 38 -18.91 -7.01 -4.45
N GLU A 39 -17.93 -7.76 -4.93
CA GLU A 39 -17.34 -7.64 -6.25
C GLU A 39 -17.67 -8.88 -7.08
N PRO A 40 -18.54 -8.80 -8.10
CA PRO A 40 -18.92 -9.96 -8.91
C PRO A 40 -17.79 -10.49 -9.79
N ALA A 41 -16.91 -9.63 -10.30
CA ALA A 41 -15.89 -9.98 -11.27
C ALA A 41 -14.72 -8.98 -11.24
N TYR A 42 -13.75 -9.24 -10.36
CA TYR A 42 -12.61 -8.35 -10.13
C TYR A 42 -11.76 -8.13 -11.39
N GLU A 43 -11.51 -6.88 -11.77
CA GLU A 43 -10.77 -6.55 -12.99
C GLU A 43 -9.24 -6.48 -12.81
N GLY A 44 -8.73 -6.56 -11.57
CA GLY A 44 -7.29 -6.49 -11.31
C GLY A 44 -6.73 -5.11 -10.96
N TYR A 45 -7.57 -4.06 -10.90
CA TYR A 45 -7.11 -2.68 -10.65
C TYR A 45 -7.39 -2.18 -9.23
N GLY A 46 -7.74 -3.09 -8.32
CA GLY A 46 -7.96 -2.77 -6.90
C GLY A 46 -9.29 -2.10 -6.62
N VAL A 47 -10.26 -2.19 -7.53
CA VAL A 47 -11.64 -1.72 -7.32
C VAL A 47 -12.53 -2.92 -7.01
N PHE A 48 -13.33 -2.82 -5.96
CA PHE A 48 -14.26 -3.86 -5.51
C PHE A 48 -15.63 -3.24 -5.26
N GLY A 49 -16.66 -3.66 -5.98
CA GLY A 49 -18.01 -3.11 -5.88
C GLY A 49 -18.07 -1.60 -6.10
N GLY A 50 -17.20 -1.07 -6.97
CA GLY A 50 -17.05 0.38 -7.22
C GLY A 50 -16.21 1.14 -6.20
N VAL A 51 -15.68 0.48 -5.16
CA VAL A 51 -14.81 1.10 -4.15
C VAL A 51 -13.35 0.76 -4.44
N ASP A 52 -12.53 1.79 -4.58
CA ASP A 52 -11.07 1.65 -4.66
C ASP A 52 -10.50 1.22 -3.31
N ALA A 53 -9.87 0.05 -3.28
CA ALA A 53 -9.34 -0.54 -2.05
C ALA A 53 -8.24 0.32 -1.42
N TYR A 54 -7.43 1.03 -2.20
CA TYR A 54 -6.36 1.86 -1.64
C TYR A 54 -6.87 3.22 -1.18
N THR A 55 -7.81 3.83 -1.90
CA THR A 55 -8.53 5.00 -1.39
C THR A 55 -9.26 4.66 -0.09
N TRP A 56 -9.92 3.49 -0.03
CA TRP A 56 -10.54 2.98 1.19
C TRP A 56 -9.52 2.81 2.31
N LEU A 57 -8.36 2.21 2.01
CA LEU A 57 -7.30 1.97 2.99
C LEU A 57 -6.76 3.28 3.59
N ALA A 58 -6.53 4.31 2.75
CA ALA A 58 -6.12 5.62 3.21
C ALA A 58 -7.18 6.28 4.11
N LYS A 59 -8.45 6.31 3.67
CA LYS A 59 -9.56 6.92 4.42
C LYS A 59 -9.78 6.29 5.80
N HIS A 60 -9.49 5.00 5.96
CA HIS A 60 -9.71 4.30 7.24
C HIS A 60 -8.52 4.40 8.20
N ASN A 61 -7.32 4.70 7.72
CA ASN A 61 -6.10 4.61 8.52
C ASN A 61 -5.36 5.95 8.71
N LEU A 62 -5.62 6.95 7.86
CA LEU A 62 -4.95 8.25 7.93
C LEU A 62 -5.81 9.29 8.67
N PRO A 63 -5.19 10.36 9.22
CA PRO A 63 -5.94 11.43 9.87
C PRO A 63 -6.94 12.09 8.90
N THR A 64 -8.13 12.46 9.39
CA THR A 64 -9.17 13.09 8.56
C THR A 64 -8.73 14.44 7.97
N THR A 65 -7.82 15.15 8.65
CA THR A 65 -7.18 16.36 8.14
C THR A 65 -6.39 16.11 6.88
N VAL A 66 -5.79 14.92 6.73
CA VAL A 66 -5.15 14.48 5.49
C VAL A 66 -6.24 14.09 4.50
N THR A 67 -7.13 13.16 4.88
CA THR A 67 -8.02 12.53 3.90
C THR A 67 -9.05 13.48 3.27
N ASN A 68 -9.37 14.58 3.94
CA ASN A 68 -10.29 15.60 3.41
C ASN A 68 -9.61 16.62 2.48
N SER A 69 -8.28 16.65 2.45
CA SER A 69 -7.47 17.59 1.67
C SER A 69 -6.99 17.02 0.33
N TYR A 70 -7.17 15.71 0.11
CA TYR A 70 -6.73 14.98 -1.06
C TYR A 70 -7.91 14.48 -1.88
N ASP A 71 -7.78 14.47 -3.21
CA ASP A 71 -8.73 13.82 -4.09
C ASP A 71 -8.58 12.28 -4.09
N ASP A 72 -9.49 11.56 -4.77
CA ASP A 72 -9.48 10.10 -4.74
C ASP A 72 -8.23 9.48 -5.38
N ASP A 73 -7.58 10.14 -6.35
CA ASP A 73 -6.35 9.66 -7.01
C ASP A 73 -5.13 9.84 -6.10
N GLU A 74 -5.07 10.98 -5.40
CA GLU A 74 -4.06 11.24 -4.38
C GLU A 74 -4.23 10.29 -3.18
N LEU A 75 -5.47 10.05 -2.74
CA LEU A 75 -5.77 9.08 -1.68
C LEU A 75 -5.43 7.65 -2.10
N ARG A 76 -5.69 7.27 -3.35
CA ARG A 76 -5.25 5.97 -3.88
C ARG A 76 -3.74 5.84 -3.79
N THR A 77 -3.00 6.88 -4.17
CA THR A 77 -1.54 6.91 -4.07
C THR A 77 -1.07 6.77 -2.62
N LEU A 78 -1.68 7.48 -1.67
CA LEU A 78 -1.39 7.35 -0.24
C LEU A 78 -1.72 5.95 0.29
N GLY A 79 -2.83 5.36 -0.14
CA GLY A 79 -3.21 3.99 0.22
C GLY A 79 -2.22 2.95 -0.27
N ILE A 80 -1.70 3.09 -1.49
CA ILE A 80 -0.64 2.23 -2.02
C ILE A 80 0.63 2.37 -1.16
N LYS A 81 1.06 3.60 -0.86
CA LYS A 81 2.21 3.87 0.03
C LYS A 81 2.00 3.31 1.44
N LEU A 82 0.78 3.33 1.95
CA LEU A 82 0.45 2.74 3.24
C LEU A 82 0.52 1.21 3.22
N ALA A 83 0.15 0.58 2.10
CA ALA A 83 0.16 -0.87 1.93
C ALA A 83 1.56 -1.44 1.68
N PHE A 84 2.39 -0.72 0.93
CA PHE A 84 3.70 -1.21 0.45
C PHE A 84 4.90 -0.45 1.00
N GLY A 85 4.68 0.61 1.78
CA GLY A 85 5.74 1.50 2.25
C GLY A 85 6.13 2.55 1.22
N LEU A 86 6.91 3.52 1.71
CA LEU A 86 7.60 4.51 0.88
C LEU A 86 8.92 3.92 0.40
N ASP A 87 9.16 4.02 -0.90
CA ASP A 87 10.44 3.62 -1.47
C ASP A 87 11.55 4.54 -0.97
N SER A 88 12.43 4.01 -0.12
CA SER A 88 13.46 4.74 0.61
C SER A 88 14.69 3.87 0.83
N PHE A 89 15.75 4.46 1.37
CA PHE A 89 16.90 3.70 1.87
C PHE A 89 17.18 4.08 3.31
N GLU A 90 17.69 3.11 4.06
CA GLU A 90 18.16 3.33 5.41
C GLU A 90 19.55 2.73 5.56
N TYR A 91 20.49 3.54 6.04
CA TYR A 91 21.84 3.11 6.33
C TYR A 91 22.34 3.80 7.59
N ASP A 92 22.85 3.04 8.56
CA ASP A 92 23.34 3.55 9.84
C ASP A 92 22.34 4.50 10.55
N ASN A 93 21.06 4.10 10.59
CA ASN A 93 19.91 4.88 11.08
C ASN A 93 19.59 6.18 10.32
N HIS A 94 20.31 6.50 9.25
CA HIS A 94 20.07 7.64 8.38
C HIS A 94 19.11 7.31 7.25
N LEU A 95 18.06 8.11 7.07
CA LEU A 95 17.06 7.92 6.03
C LEU A 95 17.38 8.70 4.76
N PHE A 96 17.18 8.08 3.61
CA PHE A 96 17.23 8.74 2.31
C PHE A 96 15.82 8.75 1.71
N ILE A 97 15.28 9.94 1.51
CA ILE A 97 13.87 10.14 1.17
C ILE A 97 13.78 11.06 -0.05
N LYS A 98 12.88 10.76 -0.99
CA LYS A 98 12.62 11.69 -2.09
C LYS A 98 11.96 12.96 -1.56
N GLU A 99 12.34 14.11 -2.10
CA GLU A 99 11.82 15.42 -1.66
C GLU A 99 10.28 15.49 -1.74
N ASN A 100 9.69 14.91 -2.79
CA ASN A 100 8.24 14.87 -2.96
C ASN A 100 7.48 13.97 -1.96
N GLU A 101 8.19 13.15 -1.17
CA GLU A 101 7.59 12.36 -0.10
C GLU A 101 7.58 13.11 1.25
N LEU A 102 8.35 14.21 1.38
CA LEU A 102 8.45 14.95 2.63
C LEU A 102 7.13 15.60 3.05
N ASP A 103 6.38 16.17 2.12
CA ASP A 103 5.08 16.79 2.43
C ASP A 103 4.04 15.77 2.90
N VAL A 104 4.10 14.55 2.36
CA VAL A 104 3.28 13.43 2.81
C VAL A 104 3.67 13.04 4.23
N LEU A 105 4.97 12.90 4.52
CA LEU A 105 5.46 12.55 5.85
C LEU A 105 5.11 13.62 6.90
N ARG A 106 5.25 14.91 6.59
CA ARG A 106 4.87 16.01 7.50
C ARG A 106 3.42 15.92 7.95
N GLN A 107 2.53 15.52 7.05
CA GLN A 107 1.09 15.47 7.32
C GLN A 107 0.64 14.16 7.97
N VAL A 108 1.24 13.04 7.58
CA VAL A 108 0.80 11.70 7.99
C VAL A 108 1.56 11.18 9.20
N ASN A 109 2.88 11.38 9.24
CA ASN A 109 3.75 10.83 10.28
C ASN A 109 4.98 11.72 10.49
N PRO A 110 4.80 12.93 11.07
CA PRO A 110 5.89 13.89 11.24
C PRO A 110 7.02 13.37 12.14
N ALA A 111 6.76 12.39 13.00
CA ALA A 111 7.77 11.76 13.85
C ALA A 111 8.88 11.06 13.04
N LEU A 112 8.61 10.62 11.81
CA LEU A 112 9.66 10.07 10.93
C LEU A 112 10.70 11.12 10.51
N LEU A 113 10.32 12.40 10.52
CA LEU A 113 11.21 13.52 10.18
C LEU A 113 12.03 14.02 11.38
N GLU A 114 11.83 13.45 12.57
CA GLU A 114 12.70 13.68 13.74
C GLU A 114 14.01 12.88 13.65
N ARG A 115 14.07 11.89 12.75
CA ARG A 115 15.26 11.11 12.43
C ARG A 115 16.24 11.91 11.57
N GLU A 116 17.50 11.49 11.53
CA GLU A 116 18.46 12.04 10.56
C GLU A 116 18.06 11.58 9.15
N PHE A 117 17.96 12.52 8.21
CA PHE A 117 17.62 12.20 6.82
C PHE A 117 18.32 13.11 5.80
N THR A 118 18.49 12.58 4.59
CA THR A 118 18.89 13.33 3.40
C THR A 118 17.79 13.24 2.35
N GLN A 119 17.42 14.39 1.81
CA GLN A 119 16.47 14.46 0.70
C GLN A 119 17.18 14.40 -0.65
N PHE A 120 16.51 13.80 -1.64
CA PHE A 120 16.98 13.78 -3.04
C PHE A 120 15.79 13.88 -4.01
N GLN A 121 16.02 14.24 -5.27
CA GLN A 121 14.94 14.43 -6.24
C GLN A 121 14.65 13.13 -7.01
N ALA A 122 15.69 12.49 -7.53
CA ALA A 122 15.61 11.24 -8.27
C ALA A 122 16.67 10.23 -7.82
N PHE A 123 16.38 8.94 -7.99
CA PHE A 123 17.33 7.86 -7.64
C PHE A 123 18.61 7.88 -8.49
N SER A 124 18.63 8.64 -9.58
CA SER A 124 19.80 8.86 -10.43
C SER A 124 20.69 10.01 -9.97
N ASP A 125 20.24 10.81 -9.00
CA ASP A 125 20.97 11.99 -8.56
C ASP A 125 22.12 11.60 -7.65
N PHE A 126 23.18 12.41 -7.70
CA PHE A 126 24.29 12.26 -6.77
C PHE A 126 23.92 12.83 -5.41
N ILE A 127 24.14 12.03 -4.37
CA ILE A 127 23.99 12.38 -2.96
C ILE A 127 25.32 12.09 -2.24
N ILE A 128 25.57 12.80 -1.14
CA ILE A 128 26.74 12.57 -0.31
C ILE A 128 26.36 11.65 0.85
N VAL A 129 27.03 10.50 0.96
CA VAL A 129 26.90 9.56 2.08
C VAL A 129 28.29 9.31 2.65
N ASN A 130 28.50 9.63 3.92
CA ASN A 130 29.81 9.52 4.59
C ASN A 130 30.97 10.22 3.86
N GLY A 131 30.69 11.30 3.15
CA GLY A 131 31.68 12.05 2.37
C GLY A 131 31.96 11.50 0.97
N GLU A 132 31.29 10.42 0.56
CA GLU A 132 31.37 9.86 -0.80
C GLU A 132 30.15 10.25 -1.63
N GLU A 133 30.38 10.54 -2.90
CA GLU A 133 29.32 10.85 -3.87
C GLU A 133 28.79 9.56 -4.49
N ILE A 134 27.52 9.27 -4.25
CA ILE A 134 26.85 8.05 -4.71
C ILE A 134 25.50 8.37 -5.34
N ARG A 135 24.96 7.48 -6.17
CA ARG A 135 23.57 7.56 -6.61
C ARG A 135 22.73 6.54 -5.85
N PRO A 136 21.49 6.87 -5.43
CA PRO A 136 20.62 5.90 -4.77
C PRO A 136 20.42 4.60 -5.57
N ASN A 137 20.41 4.66 -6.90
CA ASN A 137 20.36 3.47 -7.76
C ASN A 137 21.61 2.57 -7.68
N ASP A 138 22.75 3.11 -7.27
CA ASP A 138 23.99 2.36 -7.11
C ASP A 138 24.09 1.73 -5.69
N LEU A 139 23.17 2.08 -4.78
CA LEU A 139 23.15 1.51 -3.44
C LEU A 139 22.83 0.01 -3.48
N PRO A 140 23.50 -0.80 -2.64
CA PRO A 140 23.15 -2.20 -2.46
C PRO A 140 21.66 -2.37 -2.13
N SER A 141 21.01 -3.34 -2.79
CA SER A 141 19.57 -3.57 -2.62
C SER A 141 19.13 -3.88 -1.19
N HIS A 142 20.04 -4.35 -0.33
CA HIS A 142 19.76 -4.61 1.08
C HIS A 142 19.61 -3.33 1.93
N LEU A 143 20.02 -2.17 1.41
CA LEU A 143 19.80 -0.86 2.04
C LEU A 143 18.47 -0.25 1.64
N ARG A 144 17.83 -0.77 0.59
CA ARG A 144 16.50 -0.34 0.17
C ARG A 144 15.49 -0.85 1.18
N THR A 145 14.62 0.04 1.62
CA THR A 145 13.61 -0.27 2.62
C THR A 145 12.28 0.35 2.25
N ASP A 146 11.22 -0.36 2.58
CA ASP A 146 9.84 0.09 2.46
C ASP A 146 9.48 0.79 3.78
N LEU A 147 9.73 2.09 3.85
CA LEU A 147 9.48 2.86 5.06
C LEU A 147 7.97 2.94 5.31
N GLN A 148 7.51 2.29 6.38
CA GLN A 148 6.09 2.25 6.72
C GLN A 148 5.59 3.66 7.03
N LEU A 149 4.68 4.15 6.18
CA LEU A 149 4.15 5.51 6.26
C LEU A 149 3.44 5.77 7.60
N ALA A 150 2.55 4.88 8.00
CA ALA A 150 1.82 4.93 9.28
C ALA A 150 1.37 3.51 9.70
N PRO A 151 1.04 3.27 10.99
CA PRO A 151 0.44 2.01 11.42
C PRO A 151 -0.89 1.73 10.71
N VAL A 152 -1.08 0.49 10.25
CA VAL A 152 -2.32 0.06 9.57
C VAL A 152 -3.23 -0.63 10.56
N LYS A 153 -4.18 0.12 11.14
CA LYS A 153 -5.19 -0.40 12.08
C LYS A 153 -6.27 -1.22 11.38
N TYR A 154 -6.65 -0.81 10.18
CA TYR A 154 -7.66 -1.45 9.36
C TYR A 154 -7.05 -1.93 8.04
N PRO A 155 -6.31 -3.06 8.03
CA PRO A 155 -5.79 -3.64 6.80
C PRO A 155 -6.91 -4.12 5.88
N LEU A 156 -6.59 -4.26 4.59
CA LEU A 156 -7.50 -4.87 3.61
C LEU A 156 -7.73 -6.34 3.95
N LYS A 157 -8.99 -6.77 3.84
CA LYS A 157 -9.40 -8.16 4.06
C LYS A 157 -10.41 -8.57 3.00
N PHE A 158 -10.19 -9.73 2.41
CA PHE A 158 -11.08 -10.29 1.39
C PHE A 158 -11.51 -11.71 1.75
N SER A 159 -12.71 -12.11 1.36
CA SER A 159 -13.16 -13.51 1.47
C SER A 159 -14.05 -13.86 0.27
N PHE A 160 -14.00 -15.12 -0.16
CA PHE A 160 -14.96 -15.65 -1.12
C PHE A 160 -16.31 -16.01 -0.49
N ARG A 161 -16.41 -15.97 0.84
CA ARG A 161 -17.61 -16.39 1.59
C ARG A 161 -18.45 -15.18 1.96
N LYS A 162 -19.73 -15.20 1.57
CA LYS A 162 -20.72 -14.20 1.98
C LYS A 162 -20.92 -14.21 3.50
N GLY A 163 -21.16 -13.04 4.09
CA GLY A 163 -21.55 -12.90 5.50
C GLY A 163 -20.41 -13.08 6.51
N LYS A 164 -19.15 -13.00 6.04
CA LYS A 164 -17.97 -13.00 6.89
C LYS A 164 -17.71 -11.62 7.48
N GLN A 165 -17.34 -11.58 8.76
CA GLN A 165 -17.06 -10.33 9.45
C GLN A 165 -15.57 -10.02 9.45
N TYR A 166 -15.25 -8.73 9.43
CA TYR A 166 -13.88 -8.25 9.39
C TYR A 166 -13.05 -8.64 10.61
N SER A 167 -13.66 -8.73 11.79
CA SER A 167 -12.99 -9.12 13.04
C SER A 167 -12.48 -10.56 13.04
N ASP A 168 -13.03 -11.42 12.19
CA ASP A 168 -12.79 -12.87 12.24
C ASP A 168 -11.47 -13.29 11.58
N TYR A 169 -10.86 -12.39 10.79
CA TYR A 169 -9.76 -12.74 9.90
C TYR A 169 -8.57 -11.80 10.06
N PRO A 170 -7.33 -12.29 9.79
CA PRO A 170 -6.16 -11.43 9.68
C PRO A 170 -6.20 -10.57 8.41
N ALA A 171 -5.16 -9.78 8.17
CA ALA A 171 -4.99 -9.07 6.90
C ALA A 171 -4.93 -10.04 5.70
N SER A 172 -5.45 -9.60 4.57
CA SER A 172 -5.15 -10.20 3.27
C SER A 172 -3.71 -9.93 2.86
N GLU A 173 -3.12 -10.88 2.14
CA GLU A 173 -1.76 -10.76 1.62
C GLU A 173 -1.78 -10.36 0.15
N SER A 174 -0.71 -9.73 -0.32
CA SER A 174 -0.45 -9.61 -1.75
C SER A 174 -0.25 -11.00 -2.36
N CYS A 175 -0.73 -11.18 -3.59
CA CYS A 175 -0.57 -12.42 -4.32
C CYS A 175 0.57 -12.29 -5.35
N PRO A 176 1.61 -13.15 -5.29
CA PRO A 176 2.76 -13.06 -6.21
C PRO A 176 2.38 -13.36 -7.67
N TYR A 177 1.25 -14.02 -7.89
CA TYR A 177 0.77 -14.40 -9.21
C TYR A 177 0.02 -13.27 -9.94
N GLN A 178 -0.05 -12.07 -9.37
CA GLN A 178 -0.74 -10.91 -9.95
C GLN A 178 -2.18 -11.21 -10.40
N GLY A 179 -2.84 -12.21 -9.79
CA GLY A 179 -4.24 -12.56 -10.10
C GLY A 179 -4.43 -13.09 -11.51
N TYR A 180 -3.33 -13.44 -12.18
CA TYR A 180 -3.27 -13.80 -13.60
C TYR A 180 -2.40 -15.04 -13.84
N PHE A 181 -1.18 -15.04 -13.30
CA PHE A 181 -0.25 -16.16 -13.41
C PHE A 181 -0.72 -17.35 -12.57
N ILE A 182 -0.23 -18.55 -12.90
CA ILE A 182 -0.61 -19.82 -12.26
C ILE A 182 0.65 -20.52 -11.79
#